data_AF-A0A7Y8X4Y1-F1
#
_entry.id   AF-A0A7Y8X4Y1-F1
#
_cell.length_a   1.000
_cell.length_b   1.000
_cell.length_c   1.000
_cell.angle_alpha   90.00
_cell.angle_beta   90.00
_cell.angle_gamma   90.00
#
_symmetry.space_group_name_H-M   'P 1'
#
loop_
_entity.id
_entity.type
_entity.pdbx_description
1 polymer ?
#
loop_
_entity_poly.entity_id
_entity_poly.type
_entity_poly.pdbx_seq_one_letter_code
_entity_poly.pdbx_strand_id
1 'polypeptide(L)'
;MIQMVWHEVRGKLSSHPVTWLLLSIVTAVLMTAALLVGALAGWGGLDIGETCGDSFDEAFRAEHLNDPPFPLHNWCNSEHDLVPSWVNPTVTGLAAVSAACLVMSAVLGMTRANRKRKRKEQTV
;
A
#
# COMPACT_ATOMS: atom_id res chain seq x y z
N MET A 1 -22.71 -7.48 -22.04
CA MET A 1 -23.04 -7.69 -20.61
C MET A 1 -22.00 -7.04 -19.68
N ILE A 2 -20.70 -7.17 -19.94
CA ILE A 2 -19.60 -6.60 -19.11
C ILE A 2 -19.66 -5.05 -18.98
N GLN A 3 -19.98 -4.34 -20.06
CA GLN A 3 -20.04 -2.86 -20.06
C GLN A 3 -21.16 -2.28 -19.18
N MET A 4 -22.27 -3.00 -19.02
CA MET A 4 -23.44 -2.55 -18.25
C MET A 4 -23.16 -2.64 -16.74
N VAL A 5 -22.58 -3.77 -16.30
CA VAL A 5 -22.12 -3.98 -14.92
C VAL A 5 -21.10 -2.92 -14.50
N TRP A 6 -20.20 -2.55 -15.40
CA TRP A 6 -19.15 -1.58 -15.11
C TRP A 6 -19.69 -0.16 -14.87
N HIS A 7 -20.71 0.24 -15.62
CA HIS A 7 -21.33 1.57 -15.48
C HIS A 7 -22.09 1.72 -14.16
N GLU A 8 -22.73 0.65 -13.71
CA GLU A 8 -23.55 0.62 -12.50
C GLU A 8 -22.69 0.56 -11.24
N VAL A 9 -21.62 -0.24 -11.28
CA VAL A 9 -20.58 -0.25 -10.25
C VAL A 9 -19.90 1.12 -10.15
N ARG A 10 -19.56 1.75 -11.28
CA ARG A 10 -18.97 3.10 -11.29
C ARG A 10 -19.91 4.15 -10.70
N GLY A 11 -21.21 4.05 -10.96
CA GLY A 11 -22.23 4.95 -10.39
C GLY A 11 -22.38 4.83 -8.87
N LYS A 12 -22.43 3.60 -8.34
CA LYS A 12 -22.53 3.34 -6.90
C LYS A 12 -21.22 3.62 -6.14
N LEU A 13 -20.07 3.29 -6.72
CA LEU A 13 -18.77 3.52 -6.10
C LEU A 13 -18.43 5.02 -6.04
N SER A 14 -18.83 5.79 -7.05
CA SER A 14 -18.60 7.25 -7.15
C SER A 14 -19.35 8.07 -6.10
N SER A 15 -20.47 7.55 -5.58
CA SER A 15 -21.46 8.38 -4.89
C SER A 15 -21.45 8.29 -3.37
N HIS A 16 -20.49 7.64 -2.69
CA HIS A 16 -20.42 7.66 -1.23
C HIS A 16 -18.98 7.85 -0.69
N PRO A 17 -18.70 8.86 0.15
CA PRO A 17 -17.35 9.07 0.69
C PRO A 17 -16.89 7.88 1.56
N VAL A 18 -17.84 7.15 2.15
CA VAL A 18 -17.57 5.96 2.98
C VAL A 18 -17.03 4.80 2.15
N THR A 19 -17.50 4.58 0.91
CA THR A 19 -16.99 3.49 0.07
C THR A 19 -15.53 3.72 -0.31
N TRP A 20 -15.17 4.95 -0.66
CA TRP A 20 -13.78 5.34 -0.90
C TRP A 20 -12.91 5.21 0.35
N LEU A 21 -13.44 5.54 1.53
CA LEU A 21 -12.71 5.40 2.79
C LEU A 21 -12.46 3.93 3.13
N LEU A 22 -13.48 3.07 3.00
CA LEU A 22 -13.33 1.62 3.20
C LEU A 22 -12.34 1.02 2.21
N LEU A 23 -12.38 1.43 0.94
CA LEU A 23 -11.43 0.96 -0.07
C LEU A 23 -10.00 1.37 0.28
N SER A 24 -9.78 2.60 0.74
CA SER A 24 -8.47 3.03 1.24
C SER A 24 -8.00 2.15 2.40
N ILE A 25 -8.85 1.89 3.40
CA ILE A 25 -8.50 1.03 4.55
C ILE A 25 -8.09 -0.35 4.07
N VAL A 26 -8.88 -0.98 3.18
CA VAL A 26 -8.58 -2.30 2.63
C VAL A 26 -7.22 -2.28 1.91
N THR A 27 -6.97 -1.29 1.06
CA THR A 27 -5.69 -1.17 0.36
C THR A 27 -4.52 -0.92 1.30
N ALA A 28 -4.71 -0.16 2.38
CA ALA A 28 -3.69 0.06 3.38
C ALA A 28 -3.37 -1.22 4.17
N VAL A 29 -4.38 -2.02 4.52
CA VAL A 29 -4.17 -3.32 5.18
C VAL A 29 -3.39 -4.27 4.28
N LEU A 30 -3.75 -4.35 3.00
CA LEU A 30 -3.01 -5.17 2.03
C LEU A 30 -1.57 -4.69 1.84
N MET A 31 -1.35 -3.36 1.84
CA MET A 31 -0.01 -2.77 1.75
C MET A 31 0.82 -3.17 2.96
N THR A 32 0.26 -3.07 4.18
CA THR A 32 0.93 -3.51 5.41
C THR A 32 1.26 -5.00 5.36
N ALA A 33 0.35 -5.84 4.86
CA ALA A 33 0.62 -7.27 4.70
C ALA A 33 1.79 -7.53 3.73
N ALA A 34 1.85 -6.83 2.60
CA ALA A 34 2.96 -6.94 1.65
C ALA A 34 4.29 -6.47 2.25
N LEU A 35 4.29 -5.37 3.02
CA LEU A 35 5.47 -4.91 3.76
C LEU A 35 5.93 -5.94 4.80
N LEU A 36 5.01 -6.56 5.53
CA LEU A 36 5.35 -7.62 6.49
C LEU A 36 5.96 -8.83 5.79
N VAL A 37 5.45 -9.25 4.63
CA VAL A 37 6.04 -10.35 3.85
C VAL A 37 7.47 -10.04 3.46
N GLY A 38 7.75 -8.82 2.98
CA GLY A 38 9.10 -8.43 2.62
C GLY A 38 10.03 -8.25 3.83
N ALA A 39 9.54 -7.66 4.93
CA ALA A 39 10.34 -7.44 6.14
C ALA A 39 10.66 -8.76 6.86
N LEU A 40 9.78 -9.75 6.72
CA LEU A 40 9.96 -11.09 7.25
C LEU A 40 10.63 -12.03 6.25
N ALA A 41 11.03 -11.56 5.07
CA ALA A 41 11.80 -12.37 4.13
C ALA A 41 13.16 -12.67 4.77
N GLY A 42 13.37 -13.92 5.22
CA GLY A 42 14.52 -14.34 6.02
C GLY A 42 14.23 -14.55 7.51
N TRP A 43 13.04 -14.20 8.00
CA TRP A 43 12.61 -14.40 9.40
C TRP A 43 11.90 -15.75 9.59
N GLY A 44 12.55 -16.82 9.11
CA GLY A 44 12.10 -18.21 9.24
C GLY A 44 12.58 -18.92 10.51
N GLY A 45 13.19 -18.20 11.45
CA GLY A 45 13.89 -18.78 12.61
C GLY A 45 15.29 -19.31 12.30
N LEU A 46 15.77 -19.06 11.08
CA LEU A 46 17.10 -19.39 10.57
C LEU A 46 17.93 -18.11 10.55
N ASP A 47 19.22 -18.20 10.87
CA ASP A 47 20.13 -17.06 10.73
C ASP A 47 20.08 -16.57 9.26
N ILE A 48 20.22 -15.27 9.02
CA ILE A 48 20.28 -14.73 7.64
C ILE A 48 21.40 -15.45 6.87
N GLY A 49 22.50 -15.82 7.53
CA GLY A 49 23.57 -16.61 6.92
C GLY A 49 23.12 -17.99 6.43
N GLU A 50 22.14 -18.62 7.08
CA GLU A 50 21.61 -19.93 6.68
C GLU A 50 20.56 -19.80 5.56
N THR A 51 19.81 -18.69 5.52
CA THR A 51 18.87 -18.41 4.43
C THR A 51 19.59 -17.99 3.15
N CYS A 52 20.65 -17.17 3.28
CA CYS A 52 21.50 -16.76 2.17
C CYS A 52 22.49 -17.86 1.74
N GLY A 53 22.85 -18.79 2.64
CA GLY A 53 23.79 -19.87 2.37
C GLY A 53 25.13 -19.35 1.85
N ASP A 54 25.64 -19.99 0.80
CA ASP A 54 26.91 -19.63 0.14
C ASP A 54 26.91 -18.24 -0.51
N SER A 55 25.73 -17.63 -0.67
CA SER A 55 25.58 -16.31 -1.28
C SER A 55 25.72 -15.16 -0.28
N PHE A 56 25.94 -15.45 1.00
CA PHE A 56 26.06 -14.44 2.05
C PHE A 56 27.39 -13.69 1.97
N ASP A 57 27.32 -12.37 1.74
CA ASP A 57 28.45 -11.45 1.79
C ASP A 57 28.28 -10.48 2.96
N GLU A 58 29.03 -10.72 4.03
CA GLU A 58 28.97 -9.91 5.25
C GLU A 58 29.49 -8.48 5.03
N ALA A 59 30.51 -8.29 4.18
CA ALA A 59 31.06 -6.97 3.90
C ALA A 59 30.05 -6.13 3.12
N PHE A 60 29.43 -6.71 2.09
CA PHE A 60 28.37 -6.06 1.34
C PHE A 60 27.18 -5.69 2.22
N ARG A 61 26.74 -6.61 3.09
CA ARG A 61 25.62 -6.35 4.00
C ARG A 61 25.94 -5.23 4.98
N ALA A 62 27.16 -5.20 5.54
CA ALA A 62 27.57 -4.17 6.48
C ALA A 62 27.52 -2.76 5.87
N GLU A 63 27.87 -2.63 4.59
CA GLU A 63 27.80 -1.36 3.85
C GLU A 63 26.35 -0.90 3.61
N HIS A 64 25.41 -1.85 3.46
CA HIS A 64 24.01 -1.58 3.11
C HIS A 64 23.06 -1.64 4.33
N LEU A 65 23.58 -1.66 5.56
CA LEU A 65 22.75 -1.64 6.79
C LEU A 65 21.90 -0.36 6.91
N ASN A 66 22.33 0.74 6.30
CA ASN A 66 21.66 2.04 6.36
C ASN A 66 20.97 2.42 5.04
N ASP A 67 20.68 1.45 4.19
CA ASP A 67 19.89 1.67 2.99
C ASP A 67 18.53 2.29 3.32
N PRO A 68 17.97 3.10 2.41
CA PRO A 68 16.66 3.68 2.61
C PRO A 68 15.60 2.57 2.82
N PRO A 69 14.60 2.79 3.67
CA PRO A 69 13.60 1.77 3.99
C PRO A 69 12.68 1.39 2.81
N PHE A 70 12.75 2.13 1.70
CA PHE A 70 12.06 1.81 0.45
C PHE A 70 12.92 2.19 -0.76
N PRO A 71 13.03 1.32 -1.80
CA PRO A 71 12.44 -0.01 -1.90
C PRO A 71 12.93 -0.95 -0.80
N LEU A 72 12.07 -1.88 -0.39
CA LEU A 72 12.42 -2.79 0.69
C LEU A 72 13.45 -3.79 0.16
N HIS A 73 14.55 -3.91 0.90
CA HIS A 73 15.67 -4.76 0.57
C HIS A 73 16.11 -5.55 1.81
N ASN A 74 16.51 -6.80 1.59
CA ASN A 74 17.21 -7.62 2.57
C ASN A 74 18.32 -8.39 1.83
N TRP A 75 19.42 -7.68 1.61
CA TRP A 75 20.53 -8.14 0.78
C TRP A 75 21.28 -9.33 1.39
N CYS A 76 21.47 -10.37 0.59
CA CYS A 76 22.49 -11.40 0.82
C CYS A 76 23.82 -10.99 0.18
N ASN A 77 23.77 -10.46 -1.04
CA ASN A 77 24.89 -9.90 -1.79
C ASN A 77 24.37 -8.93 -2.88
N SER A 78 25.25 -8.45 -3.77
CA SER A 78 24.89 -7.50 -4.82
C SER A 78 23.88 -7.99 -5.86
N GLU A 79 23.70 -9.30 -6.01
CA GLU A 79 22.80 -9.90 -7.00
C GLU A 79 21.57 -10.57 -6.36
N HIS A 80 21.62 -10.86 -5.06
CA HIS A 80 20.61 -11.64 -4.37
C HIS A 80 19.99 -10.87 -3.20
N ASP A 81 18.70 -10.59 -3.35
CA ASP A 81 17.83 -10.00 -2.34
C ASP A 81 16.80 -11.04 -1.90
N LEU A 82 16.63 -11.19 -0.59
CA LEU A 82 15.61 -12.07 -0.01
C LEU A 82 14.20 -11.53 -0.25
N VAL A 83 14.05 -10.22 -0.45
CA VAL A 83 12.75 -9.61 -0.70
C VAL A 83 12.23 -10.03 -2.08
N PRO A 84 11.05 -10.66 -2.16
CA PRO A 84 10.49 -11.05 -3.45
C PRO A 84 10.26 -9.84 -4.37
N SER A 85 10.59 -10.01 -5.65
CA SER A 85 10.51 -8.94 -6.66
C SER A 85 9.14 -8.31 -6.84
N TRP A 86 8.07 -8.98 -6.41
CA TRP A 86 6.69 -8.46 -6.48
C TRP A 86 6.33 -7.53 -5.31
N VAL A 87 7.04 -7.57 -4.18
CA VAL A 87 6.69 -6.80 -2.97
C VAL A 87 6.74 -5.30 -3.24
N ASN A 88 7.86 -4.80 -3.75
CA ASN A 88 8.08 -3.36 -3.99
C ASN A 88 7.08 -2.75 -4.99
N PRO A 89 6.84 -3.35 -6.17
CA PRO A 89 5.77 -2.90 -7.07
C PRO A 89 4.38 -2.94 -6.43
N THR A 90 4.08 -3.99 -5.65
CA THR A 90 2.76 -4.16 -5.01
C THR A 90 2.52 -3.10 -3.95
N VAL A 91 3.49 -2.84 -3.07
CA VAL A 91 3.42 -1.79 -2.05
C VAL A 91 3.24 -0.42 -2.70
N THR A 92 4.00 -0.13 -3.74
CA THR A 92 3.88 1.13 -4.50
C THR A 92 2.47 1.30 -5.09
N GLY A 93 1.95 0.26 -5.75
CA GLY A 93 0.62 0.29 -6.34
C GLY A 93 -0.48 0.47 -5.31
N LEU A 94 -0.42 -0.27 -4.19
CA LEU A 94 -1.40 -0.17 -3.11
C LEU A 94 -1.34 1.18 -2.41
N ALA A 95 -0.15 1.75 -2.20
CA ALA A 95 0.02 3.09 -1.65
C ALA A 95 -0.65 4.15 -2.54
N ALA A 96 -0.42 4.08 -3.86
CA ALA A 96 -1.04 4.99 -4.82
C ALA A 96 -2.58 4.88 -4.84
N VAL A 97 -3.11 3.65 -4.84
CA VAL A 97 -4.57 3.41 -4.79
C VAL A 97 -5.17 3.91 -3.47
N SER A 98 -4.52 3.63 -2.34
CA SER A 98 -4.96 4.09 -1.03
C SER A 98 -5.01 5.62 -0.97
N ALA A 99 -3.95 6.29 -1.42
CA ALA A 99 -3.89 7.76 -1.48
C ALA A 99 -5.01 8.35 -2.34
N ALA A 100 -5.23 7.79 -3.55
CA ALA A 100 -6.31 8.23 -4.43
C ALA A 100 -7.69 8.07 -3.76
N CYS A 101 -7.92 6.95 -3.07
CA CYS A 101 -9.17 6.69 -2.35
C CYS A 101 -9.38 7.66 -1.18
N LEU A 102 -8.33 7.97 -0.41
CA LEU A 102 -8.40 8.96 0.67
C LEU A 102 -8.75 10.35 0.15
N VAL A 103 -8.08 10.79 -0.92
CA VAL A 103 -8.35 12.09 -1.55
C VAL A 103 -9.81 12.17 -2.01
N MET A 104 -10.30 11.14 -2.68
CA MET A 104 -11.69 11.07 -3.13
C MET A 104 -12.68 11.11 -1.96
N SER A 105 -12.41 10.36 -0.90
CA SER A 105 -13.23 10.38 0.31
C SER A 105 -13.28 11.76 0.94
N ALA A 106 -12.13 12.43 1.08
CA ALA A 106 -12.02 13.77 1.65
C ALA A 106 -12.78 14.81 0.81
N VAL A 107 -12.59 14.82 -0.51
CA VAL A 107 -13.29 15.74 -1.43
C VAL A 107 -14.81 15.55 -1.37
N LEU A 108 -15.29 14.30 -1.42
CA LEU A 108 -16.72 13.99 -1.33
C LEU A 108 -17.29 14.31 0.06
N GLY A 109 -16.51 14.09 1.13
CA GLY A 109 -16.88 14.43 2.50
C GLY A 109 -17.03 15.94 2.69
N MET A 110 -16.03 16.72 2.28
CA MET A 110 -16.02 18.18 2.38
C MET A 110 -17.14 18.82 1.55
N THR A 111 -17.35 18.38 0.32
CA THR A 111 -18.43 18.91 -0.53
C THR A 111 -19.81 18.67 0.08
N ARG A 112 -20.03 17.51 0.73
CA ARG A 112 -21.27 17.21 1.45
C ARG A 112 -21.44 18.04 2.72
N ALA A 113 -20.38 18.18 3.51
CA ALA A 113 -20.40 19.00 4.72
C ALA A 113 -20.73 20.46 4.39
N ASN A 114 -20.10 21.01 3.35
CA ASN A 114 -20.35 22.37 2.88
C ASN A 114 -21.80 22.56 2.40
N ARG A 115 -22.36 21.59 1.66
CA ARG A 115 -23.79 21.64 1.25
C ARG A 115 -24.73 21.62 2.45
N LYS A 116 -24.47 20.78 3.45
CA LYS A 116 -25.27 20.73 4.69
C LYS A 116 -25.17 22.04 5.47
N ARG A 117 -23.99 22.64 5.55
CA ARG A 117 -23.77 23.93 6.21
C ARG A 117 -24.56 25.06 5.53
N LYS A 118 -24.44 25.19 4.20
CA LYS A 118 -25.22 26.18 3.43
C LYS A 118 -26.72 26.02 3.61
N ARG A 119 -27.23 24.78 3.65
CA ARG A 119 -28.65 24.52 3.90
C ARG A 119 -29.08 24.99 5.30
N LYS A 120 -28.27 24.75 6.34
CA LYS A 120 -28.56 25.22 7.70
C LYS A 120 -28.64 26.74 7.77
N GLU A 121 -27.69 27.43 7.14
CA GLU A 121 -27.63 28.90 7.06
C GLU A 121 -28.85 29.53 6.34
N GLN A 122 -29.59 28.77 5.52
CA GLN A 122 -30.82 29.24 4.84
C GLN A 122 -32.12 28.97 5.62
N THR A 123 -32.08 28.12 6.64
CA THR A 123 -33.24 27.77 7.49
C THR A 123 -33.26 28.51 8.83
N VAL A 124 -32.26 29.36 9.10
CA VAL A 124 -32.19 30.26 10.26
C VAL A 124 -32.52 31.66 9.76
#